data_AF-Q21X79-F1
#
_entry.id   AF-Q21X79-F1
#
_cell.length_a   1.000
_cell.length_b   1.000
_cell.length_c   1.000
_cell.angle_alpha   90.00
_cell.angle_beta   90.00
_cell.angle_gamma   90.00
#
_symmetry.space_group_name_H-M   'P 1'
#
loop_
_entity.id
_entity.type
_entity.pdbx_description
1 polymer ?
#
loop_
_entity_poly.entity_id
_entity_poly.type
_entity_poly.pdbx_seq_one_letter_code
_entity_poly.pdbx_strand_id
1 'polypeptide(L)' 'MNQSNTKMQRLAVIFVFANLLFNYPLLALFNRASMLGGIPLLYVYVFVAWALLIGLLALVIERR' A
#
# COMPACT_ATOMS: atom_id res chain seq x y z
N MET A 1 -30.06 6.36 0.48
CA MET A 1 -29.27 5.93 -0.69
C MET A 1 -28.01 6.80 -0.82
N ASN A 2 -26.89 6.45 -0.15
CA ASN A 2 -25.61 7.20 -0.20
C ASN A 2 -24.47 6.35 -0.83
N GLN A 3 -24.75 5.68 -1.94
CA GLN A 3 -23.80 4.75 -2.59
C GLN A 3 -22.55 5.44 -3.18
N SER A 4 -22.58 6.76 -3.39
CA SER A 4 -21.43 7.54 -3.85
C SER A 4 -20.41 7.77 -2.74
N ASN A 5 -20.87 8.02 -1.51
CA ASN A 5 -20.02 8.37 -0.39
C ASN A 5 -19.18 7.17 0.08
N THR A 6 -19.73 5.96 0.06
CA THR A 6 -19.02 4.74 0.48
C THR A 6 -17.88 4.34 -0.47
N LYS A 7 -18.03 4.56 -1.77
CA LYS A 7 -16.94 4.33 -2.74
C LYS A 7 -15.81 5.34 -2.57
N MET A 8 -16.15 6.62 -2.47
CA MET A 8 -15.17 7.67 -2.23
C MET A 8 -14.45 7.47 -0.90
N GLN A 9 -15.17 7.04 0.14
CA GLN A 9 -14.61 6.69 1.44
C GLN A 9 -13.65 5.49 1.35
N ARG A 10 -13.99 4.43 0.61
CA ARG A 10 -13.08 3.28 0.41
C ARG A 10 -11.80 3.68 -0.32
N LEU A 11 -11.90 4.48 -1.37
CA LEU A 11 -10.72 5.01 -2.07
C LEU A 11 -9.88 5.91 -1.15
N ALA A 12 -10.52 6.76 -0.34
CA ALA A 12 -9.84 7.60 0.63
C ALA A 12 -9.09 6.78 1.68
N VAL A 13 -9.68 5.69 2.18
CA VAL A 13 -9.01 4.76 3.10
C VAL A 13 -7.80 4.11 2.45
N ILE A 14 -7.92 3.63 1.20
CA ILE A 14 -6.79 3.06 0.45
C ILE A 14 -5.70 4.11 0.23
N PHE A 15 -6.07 5.36 -0.07
CA PHE A 15 -5.12 6.45 -0.26
C PHE A 15 -4.36 6.80 1.03
N VAL A 16 -5.06 6.95 2.16
CA VAL A 16 -4.43 7.18 3.45
C VAL A 16 -3.51 6.02 3.84
N PHE A 17 -3.95 4.78 3.57
CA PHE A 17 -3.15 3.59 3.80
C PHE A 17 -1.90 3.55 2.91
N ALA A 18 -2.01 3.88 1.63
CA ALA A 18 -0.88 4.02 0.72
C ALA A 18 0.11 5.09 1.20
N ASN A 19 -0.40 6.25 1.60
CA ASN A 19 0.43 7.34 2.14
C ASN A 19 1.19 6.87 3.39
N LEU A 20 0.55 6.13 4.29
CA LEU A 20 1.22 5.55 5.45
C LEU A 20 2.31 4.56 5.02
N LEU A 21 2.00 3.60 4.14
CA LEU A 21 2.97 2.62 3.66
C LEU A 21 4.20 3.25 2.98
N PHE A 22 4.01 4.31 2.20
CA PHE A 22 5.08 5.01 1.48
C PHE A 22 5.62 6.25 2.19
N ASN A 23 5.27 6.43 3.47
CA ASN A 23 5.77 7.55 4.25
C ASN A 23 7.28 7.39 4.55
N TYR A 24 8.04 8.48 4.49
CA TYR A 24 9.49 8.44 4.67
C TYR A 24 9.93 7.78 6.01
N PRO A 25 9.37 8.12 7.18
CA PRO A 25 9.58 7.40 8.43
C PRO A 25 9.47 5.86 8.34
N LEU A 26 8.43 5.34 7.68
CA LEU A 26 8.25 3.89 7.52
C LEU A 26 9.28 3.32 6.55
N LEU A 27 9.56 4.00 5.44
CA LEU A 27 10.63 3.60 4.51
C LEU A 27 12.01 3.60 5.19
N ALA A 28 12.30 4.57 6.04
CA ALA A 28 13.55 4.67 6.79
C ALA A 28 13.75 3.48 7.75
N LEU A 29 12.67 2.90 8.28
CA LEU A 29 12.74 1.67 9.08
C LEU A 29 13.22 0.45 8.28
N PHE A 30 12.97 0.41 6.97
CA PHE A 30 13.39 -0.69 6.08
C PHE A 30 14.64 -0.34 5.25
N ASN A 31 15.04 0.94 5.22
CA ASN A 31 16.25 1.44 4.55
C ASN A 31 17.54 1.12 5.33
N ARG A 32 17.64 -0.08 5.90
CA ARG A 32 18.84 -0.57 6.59
C ARG A 32 19.66 -1.41 5.60
N ALA A 33 20.95 -1.59 5.88
CA ALA A 33 21.82 -2.51 5.12
C ALA A 33 21.46 -4.01 5.27
N SER A 34 20.23 -4.31 5.67
CA SER A 34 19.66 -5.65 5.71
C SER A 34 19.33 -6.13 4.31
N MET A 35 19.90 -7.25 3.92
CA MET A 35 19.66 -7.92 2.65
C MET A 35 18.86 -9.20 2.89
N LEU A 36 17.82 -9.42 2.09
CA LEU A 36 17.09 -10.70 2.01
C LEU A 36 17.50 -11.39 0.72
N GLY A 37 18.24 -12.50 0.81
CA GLY A 37 18.68 -13.26 -0.37
C GLY A 37 19.52 -12.43 -1.37
N GLY A 38 20.26 -11.42 -0.90
CA GLY A 38 21.04 -10.50 -1.74
C GLY A 38 20.29 -9.26 -2.23
N ILE A 39 18.99 -9.14 -1.95
CA ILE A 39 18.16 -7.98 -2.32
C ILE A 39 17.99 -7.07 -1.09
N PRO A 40 18.17 -5.75 -1.20
CA PRO A 40 17.93 -4.85 -0.07
C PRO A 40 16.46 -4.90 0.39
N LEU A 41 16.26 -4.98 1.70
CA LEU A 41 14.94 -5.14 2.33
C LEU A 41 13.94 -4.06 1.90
N LEU A 42 14.42 -2.85 1.66
CA LEU A 42 13.62 -1.72 1.19
C LEU A 42 12.89 -2.04 -0.13
N TYR A 43 13.55 -2.70 -1.09
CA TYR A 43 12.92 -3.06 -2.37
C TYR A 43 11.81 -4.08 -2.15
N VAL A 44 12.07 -5.12 -1.36
CA VAL A 44 11.06 -6.14 -1.02
C VAL A 44 9.84 -5.48 -0.39
N TYR A 45 10.04 -4.57 0.57
CA TYR A 45 8.96 -3.82 1.19
C TYR A 45 8.15 -3.00 0.17
N VAL A 46 8.81 -2.23 -0.70
CA VAL A 46 8.14 -1.40 -1.71
C VAL A 46 7.29 -2.25 -2.66
N PHE A 47 7.83 -3.36 -3.15
CA PHE A 47 7.08 -4.26 -4.05
C PHE A 47 5.90 -4.92 -3.35
N VAL A 48 6.05 -5.39 -2.11
CA VAL A 48 4.95 -5.99 -1.33
C VAL A 48 3.87 -4.94 -1.04
N ALA A 49 4.25 -3.74 -0.60
CA ALA A 49 3.34 -2.62 -0.36
C ALA A 49 2.53 -2.28 -1.62
N TRP A 50 3.21 -2.22 -2.77
CA TRP A 50 2.60 -1.92 -4.04
C TRP A 50 1.63 -3.01 -4.51
N ALA A 51 2.04 -4.29 -4.43
CA ALA A 51 1.17 -5.43 -4.76
C ALA A 51 -0.08 -5.48 -3.87
N LEU A 52 0.06 -5.18 -2.58
CA LEU A 52 -1.05 -5.11 -1.64
C LEU A 52 -2.04 -4.00 -2.03
N LEU A 53 -1.57 -2.81 -2.43
CA LEU A 53 -2.44 -1.75 -2.92
C LEU A 53 -3.19 -2.11 -4.20
N ILE A 54 -2.52 -2.76 -5.15
CA ILE A 54 -3.17 -3.28 -6.36
C ILE A 54 -4.25 -4.29 -5.99
N GLY A 55 -3.95 -5.22 -5.08
CA GLY A 55 -4.93 -6.19 -4.58
C GLY A 55 -6.13 -5.53 -3.90
N LEU A 56 -5.91 -4.52 -3.07
CA LEU A 56 -6.99 -3.76 -2.43
C LEU A 56 -7.84 -3.00 -3.46
N LEU A 57 -7.21 -2.37 -4.44
CA LEU A 57 -7.91 -1.69 -5.53
C LEU A 57 -8.72 -2.67 -6.37
N ALA A 58 -8.12 -3.80 -6.75
CA ALA A 58 -8.79 -4.88 -7.47
C ALA A 58 -10.02 -5.36 -6.67
N LEU A 59 -9.88 -5.65 -5.37
CA LEU A 59 -11.01 -6.06 -4.52
C LEU A 59 -12.12 -5.00 -4.42
N VAL A 60 -11.79 -3.71 -4.39
CA VAL A 60 -12.79 -2.65 -4.36
C VAL A 60 -13.51 -2.49 -5.70
N ILE A 61 -12.81 -2.69 -6.81
CA ILE A 61 -13.34 -2.57 -8.16
C ILE A 61 -14.11 -3.83 -8.59
N GLU A 62 -13.63 -5.02 -8.22
CA GLU A 62 -14.14 -6.33 -8.62
C GLU A 62 -15.31 -6.80 -7.75
N ARG A 63 -15.47 -6.27 -6.53
CA ARG A 63 -16.72 -6.40 -5.75
C ARG A 63 -17.87 -5.57 -6.34
N ARG A 64 -17.89 -5.37 -7.65
CA ARG A 64 -18.86 -4.58 -8.40
C ARG A 64 -19.66 -5.47 -9.33
#